data_AF-A0A160TC35-F1
#
_entry.id   AF-A0A160TC35-F1
#
_cell.length_a   1.000
_cell.length_b   1.000
_cell.length_c   1.000
_cell.angle_alpha   90.00
_cell.angle_beta   90.00
_cell.angle_gamma   90.00
#
_symmetry.space_group_name_H-M   'P 1'
#
loop_
_entity.id
_entity.type
_entity.pdbx_description
1 polymer ?
#
loop_
_entity_poly.entity_id
_entity_poly.type
_entity_poly.pdbx_seq_one_letter_code
_entity_poly.pdbx_strand_id
1 'polypeptide(L)'
;MHSFDSFFEPPFERIAEDLSHRGYAVIDCALPDNMTLQLAQRLLQLIRQDDDSLQAAGIGRGDQHAQNRFVRQDKIRWLEQADEAEKAWLDYMSELRAYLNRRLFLGLFSYESHFAHYRPGAFYKKHLDAFRGQANRVLSTVLYLNNHWQASDGGELLIYNEDNQLIETVIPAYGRLVVFLSEEFPHEVKPAQRDRYSIAGWFRVNTSNNDKVDPPR
;
A
#
# COMPACT_ATOMS: atom_id res chain seq x y z
N MET A 1 33.78 -2.62 -25.14
CA MET A 1 32.48 -3.29 -24.87
C MET A 1 31.85 -2.53 -23.72
N HIS A 2 31.09 -1.47 -24.03
CA HIS A 2 30.46 -0.67 -23.00
C HIS A 2 29.26 -1.45 -22.46
N SER A 3 29.34 -1.86 -21.19
CA SER A 3 28.18 -2.31 -20.44
C SER A 3 27.23 -1.12 -20.37
N PHE A 4 26.11 -1.19 -21.07
CA PHE A 4 25.00 -0.30 -20.78
C PHE A 4 24.41 -0.78 -19.46
N ASP A 5 24.85 -0.18 -18.36
CA ASP A 5 24.10 -0.24 -17.12
C ASP A 5 22.75 0.42 -17.42
N SER A 6 21.72 -0.40 -17.61
CA SER A 6 20.35 0.06 -17.75
C SER A 6 19.96 0.73 -16.43
N PHE A 7 20.00 2.06 -16.39
CA PHE A 7 19.49 2.81 -15.25
C PHE A 7 18.01 2.49 -15.08
N PHE A 8 17.61 2.10 -13.87
CA PHE A 8 16.20 1.94 -13.53
C PHE A 8 15.52 3.32 -13.59
N GLU A 9 14.47 3.43 -14.40
CA GLU A 9 13.63 4.63 -14.46
C GLU A 9 12.34 4.40 -13.65
N PRO A 10 12.09 5.19 -12.59
CA PRO A 10 10.86 5.07 -11.83
C PRO A 10 9.61 5.33 -12.70
N PRO A 11 8.55 4.52 -12.62
CA PRO A 11 7.35 4.63 -13.47
C PRO A 11 6.40 5.76 -13.03
N PHE A 12 6.93 6.87 -12.52
CA PHE A 12 6.15 7.94 -11.89
C PHE A 12 5.24 8.68 -12.87
N GLU A 13 5.69 8.93 -14.11
CA GLU A 13 4.82 9.54 -15.14
C GLU A 13 3.64 8.61 -15.44
N ARG A 14 3.89 7.32 -15.63
CA ARG A 14 2.82 6.36 -15.92
C ARG A 14 1.81 6.27 -14.77
N ILE A 15 2.28 6.31 -13.52
CA ILE A 15 1.38 6.38 -12.35
C ILE A 15 0.54 7.66 -12.40
N ALA A 16 1.14 8.81 -12.73
CA ALA A 16 0.43 10.08 -12.80
C ALA A 16 -0.62 10.10 -13.92
N GLU A 17 -0.28 9.61 -15.11
CA GLU A 17 -1.21 9.49 -16.25
C GLU A 17 -2.40 8.60 -15.89
N ASP A 18 -2.14 7.39 -15.40
CA ASP A 18 -3.18 6.44 -15.00
C ASP A 18 -4.09 7.02 -13.90
N LEU A 19 -3.52 7.65 -12.87
CA LEU A 19 -4.30 8.33 -11.84
C LEU A 19 -5.18 9.45 -12.42
N SER A 20 -4.64 10.26 -13.34
CA SER A 20 -5.40 11.36 -13.93
C SER A 20 -6.52 10.91 -14.89
N HIS A 21 -6.36 9.75 -15.54
CA HIS A 21 -7.32 9.26 -16.52
C HIS A 21 -8.40 8.39 -15.91
N ARG A 22 -8.06 7.54 -14.94
CA ARG A 22 -8.99 6.54 -14.38
C ARG A 22 -8.97 6.42 -12.86
N GLY A 23 -8.16 7.23 -12.15
CA GLY A 23 -8.13 7.26 -10.69
C GLY A 23 -7.34 6.14 -10.00
N TYR A 24 -6.80 5.18 -10.76
CA TYR A 24 -5.95 4.11 -10.24
C TYR A 24 -4.89 3.65 -11.26
N ALA A 25 -3.79 3.10 -10.76
CA ALA A 25 -2.67 2.57 -11.52
C ALA A 25 -2.27 1.18 -11.00
N VAL A 26 -1.92 0.27 -11.91
CA VAL A 26 -1.37 -1.06 -11.61
C VAL A 26 -0.07 -1.21 -12.39
N ILE A 27 1.06 -1.25 -11.67
CA ILE A 27 2.39 -1.18 -12.24
C ILE A 27 3.19 -2.41 -11.83
N ASP A 28 3.64 -3.19 -12.80
CA ASP A 28 4.60 -4.28 -12.61
C ASP A 28 6.03 -3.73 -12.56
N CYS A 29 6.90 -4.40 -11.80
CA CYS A 29 8.31 -4.00 -11.63
C CYS A 29 8.45 -2.52 -11.22
N ALA A 30 7.61 -2.07 -10.28
CA ALA A 30 7.48 -0.66 -9.95
C ALA A 30 8.66 -0.08 -9.15
N LEU A 31 9.61 -0.92 -8.77
CA LEU A 31 10.80 -0.60 -7.98
C LEU A 31 12.01 -1.35 -8.54
N PRO A 32 13.24 -0.89 -8.24
CA PRO A 32 14.43 -1.68 -8.48
C PRO A 32 14.34 -3.07 -7.83
N ASP A 33 14.84 -4.10 -8.52
CA ASP A 33 14.76 -5.49 -8.05
C ASP A 33 15.43 -5.68 -6.69
N ASN A 34 16.58 -5.03 -6.46
CA ASN A 34 17.31 -5.09 -5.20
C ASN A 34 16.49 -4.52 -4.03
N MET A 35 15.78 -3.41 -4.24
CA MET A 35 14.93 -2.79 -3.22
C MET A 35 13.76 -3.71 -2.88
N THR A 36 13.09 -4.26 -3.90
CA THR A 36 11.98 -5.21 -3.69
C THR A 36 12.45 -6.45 -2.92
N LEU A 37 13.64 -6.97 -3.25
CA LEU A 37 14.24 -8.12 -2.58
C LEU A 37 14.53 -7.82 -1.11
N GLN A 38 15.14 -6.67 -0.82
CA GLN A 38 15.45 -6.25 0.54
C GLN A 38 14.19 -6.10 1.40
N LEU A 39 13.10 -5.54 0.84
CA LEU A 39 11.81 -5.43 1.53
C LEU A 39 11.20 -6.80 1.84
N ALA A 40 11.24 -7.73 0.88
CA ALA A 40 10.76 -9.09 1.10
C ALA A 40 11.59 -9.83 2.16
N GLN A 41 12.91 -9.72 2.10
CA GLN A 41 13.81 -10.29 3.11
C GLN A 41 13.56 -9.72 4.50
N ARG A 42 13.36 -8.41 4.59
CA ARG A 42 13.06 -7.71 5.84
C ARG A 42 11.76 -8.21 6.47
N LEU A 43 10.69 -8.33 5.69
CA LEU A 43 9.43 -8.89 6.19
C LEU A 43 9.59 -10.33 6.69
N LEU A 44 10.27 -11.19 5.92
CA LEU A 44 10.50 -12.57 6.34
C LEU A 44 11.41 -12.67 7.57
N GLN A 45 12.35 -11.74 7.74
CA GLN A 45 13.16 -11.66 8.95
C GLN A 45 12.29 -11.32 10.18
N LEU A 46 11.42 -10.32 10.09
CA LEU A 46 10.51 -9.93 11.17
C LEU A 46 9.63 -11.13 11.58
N ILE A 47 9.02 -11.81 10.62
CA ILE A 47 8.17 -12.98 10.85
C ILE A 47 8.95 -14.13 11.53
N ARG A 48 10.22 -14.34 11.17
CA ARG A 48 11.06 -15.41 11.78
C ARG A 48 11.53 -15.08 13.19
N GLN A 49 11.79 -13.80 13.47
CA GLN A 49 12.39 -13.36 14.73
C GLN A 49 11.36 -13.33 15.86
N ASP A 50 10.11 -12.99 15.54
CA ASP A 50 9.03 -12.90 16.54
C ASP A 50 7.65 -12.98 15.84
N ASP A 51 6.86 -14.01 16.14
CA ASP A 51 5.49 -14.15 15.57
C ASP A 51 4.54 -13.03 16.08
N ASP A 52 4.93 -12.29 17.14
CA ASP A 52 4.23 -11.12 17.67
C ASP A 52 4.76 -9.77 17.11
N SER A 53 5.83 -9.78 16.30
CA SER A 53 6.33 -8.55 15.65
C SER A 53 5.31 -7.91 14.72
N LEU A 54 4.41 -8.71 14.15
CA LEU A 54 3.23 -8.23 13.45
C LEU A 54 2.01 -8.34 14.36
N GLN A 55 1.32 -7.23 14.54
CA GLN A 55 0.14 -7.12 15.40
C GLN A 55 -1.14 -7.30 14.59
N ALA A 56 -2.19 -7.86 15.21
CA ALA A 56 -3.49 -7.95 14.55
C ALA A 56 -4.00 -6.55 14.17
N ALA A 57 -4.37 -6.39 12.90
CA ALA A 57 -4.77 -5.08 12.40
C ALA A 57 -6.12 -4.62 12.97
N GLY A 58 -6.19 -3.35 13.37
CA GLY A 58 -7.41 -2.70 13.86
C GLY A 58 -8.18 -1.93 12.78
N ILE A 59 -9.39 -1.50 13.12
CA ILE A 59 -10.23 -0.60 12.32
C ILE A 59 -10.57 0.63 13.16
N GLY A 60 -10.54 1.83 12.56
CA GLY A 60 -10.86 3.10 13.23
C GLY A 60 -9.64 4.00 13.46
N ARG A 61 -9.87 5.16 14.10
CA ARG A 61 -8.83 6.14 14.51
C ARG A 61 -8.92 6.39 16.02
N GLY A 62 -7.77 6.56 16.69
CA GLY A 62 -7.71 6.94 18.10
C GLY A 62 -8.35 5.92 19.05
N ASP A 63 -9.06 6.37 20.08
CA ASP A 63 -9.72 5.51 21.09
C ASP A 63 -10.84 4.61 20.53
N GLN A 64 -11.18 4.74 19.24
CA GLN A 64 -12.11 3.86 18.53
C GLN A 64 -11.41 2.80 17.68
N HIS A 65 -10.18 2.41 18.03
CA HIS A 65 -9.52 1.24 17.46
C HIS A 65 -10.21 -0.05 17.93
N ALA A 66 -11.15 -0.55 17.13
CA ALA A 66 -11.76 -1.86 17.35
C ALA A 66 -11.06 -2.91 16.48
N GLN A 67 -10.51 -3.96 17.11
CA GLN A 67 -10.05 -5.14 16.40
C GLN A 67 -11.26 -5.97 15.95
N ASN A 68 -11.77 -5.71 14.74
CA ASN A 68 -12.88 -6.47 14.19
C ASN A 68 -12.39 -7.53 13.18
N ARG A 69 -12.10 -8.73 13.70
CA ARG A 69 -11.67 -9.90 12.91
C ARG A 69 -12.72 -10.40 11.91
N PHE A 70 -13.97 -9.93 12.01
CA PHE A 70 -15.00 -10.22 11.00
C PHE A 70 -14.90 -9.31 9.78
N VAL A 71 -14.01 -8.31 9.79
CA VAL A 71 -13.83 -7.34 8.70
C VAL A 71 -12.44 -7.46 8.08
N ARG A 72 -11.37 -7.57 8.88
CA ARG A 72 -10.00 -7.81 8.40
C ARG A 72 -9.27 -8.82 9.28
N GLN A 73 -8.41 -9.63 8.69
CA GLN A 73 -7.73 -10.75 9.38
C GLN A 73 -6.21 -10.79 9.17
N ASP A 74 -5.63 -9.69 8.70
CA ASP A 74 -4.19 -9.53 8.56
C ASP A 74 -3.50 -9.15 9.87
N LYS A 75 -2.22 -9.51 9.96
CA LYS A 75 -1.27 -8.92 10.91
C LYS A 75 -0.46 -7.84 10.20
N ILE A 76 -0.16 -6.74 10.89
CA ILE A 76 0.56 -5.59 10.33
C ILE A 76 1.73 -5.15 11.21
N ARG A 77 2.72 -4.50 10.61
CA ARG A 77 3.77 -3.78 11.33
C ARG A 77 4.17 -2.53 10.56
N TRP A 78 4.05 -1.37 11.20
CA TRP A 78 4.38 -0.07 10.61
C TRP A 78 5.87 0.02 10.26
N LEU A 79 6.18 0.58 9.10
CA LEU A 79 7.57 0.77 8.67
C LEU A 79 8.20 1.95 9.42
N GLU A 80 9.48 1.80 9.74
CA GLU A 80 10.27 2.78 10.48
C GLU A 80 11.55 3.13 9.70
N GLN A 81 12.04 4.35 9.85
CA GLN A 81 13.26 4.78 9.15
C GLN A 81 14.56 4.17 9.70
N ALA A 82 14.49 3.40 10.80
CA ALA A 82 15.66 2.82 11.44
C ALA A 82 16.26 1.63 10.66
N ASP A 83 15.46 0.94 9.85
CA ASP A 83 15.91 -0.15 8.98
C ASP A 83 16.18 0.38 7.56
N GLU A 84 17.29 -0.02 6.95
CA GLU A 84 17.73 0.51 5.65
C GLU A 84 16.74 0.19 4.51
N ALA A 85 16.15 -1.01 4.50
CA ALA A 85 15.23 -1.42 3.44
C ALA A 85 13.91 -0.65 3.56
N GLU A 86 13.41 -0.50 4.79
CA GLU A 86 12.19 0.26 5.08
C GLU A 86 12.39 1.76 4.79
N LYS A 87 13.55 2.31 5.17
CA LYS A 87 13.91 3.68 4.83
C LYS A 87 13.95 3.89 3.32
N ALA A 88 14.56 2.99 2.56
CA ALA A 88 14.64 3.08 1.11
C ALA A 88 13.24 3.12 0.46
N TRP A 89 12.28 2.32 0.97
CA TRP A 89 10.88 2.39 0.55
C TRP A 89 10.24 3.74 0.87
N LEU A 90 10.42 4.25 2.08
CA LEU A 90 9.84 5.53 2.51
C LEU A 90 10.42 6.70 1.69
N ASP A 91 11.72 6.68 1.38
CA ASP A 91 12.36 7.64 0.51
C ASP A 91 11.79 7.56 -0.92
N TYR A 92 11.64 6.35 -1.47
CA TYR A 92 11.06 6.14 -2.80
C TYR A 92 9.61 6.67 -2.91
N MET A 93 8.80 6.43 -1.88
CA MET A 93 7.45 6.99 -1.79
C MET A 93 7.46 8.52 -1.61
N SER A 94 8.48 9.09 -0.96
CA SER A 94 8.68 10.55 -0.88
C SER A 94 9.01 11.16 -2.25
N GLU A 95 9.79 10.47 -3.07
CA GLU A 95 10.07 10.88 -4.46
C GLU A 95 8.80 10.83 -5.31
N LEU A 96 8.04 9.73 -5.25
CA LEU A 96 6.74 9.61 -5.91
C LEU A 96 5.80 10.74 -5.48
N ARG A 97 5.72 11.03 -4.18
CA ARG A 97 4.92 12.15 -3.63
C ARG A 97 5.31 13.48 -4.25
N ALA A 98 6.61 13.79 -4.28
CA ALA A 98 7.12 15.04 -4.83
C ALA A 98 6.80 15.15 -6.33
N TYR A 99 6.92 14.04 -7.06
CA TYR A 99 6.58 13.97 -8.47
C TYR A 99 5.07 14.20 -8.71
N LEU A 100 4.21 13.44 -8.03
CA LEU A 100 2.75 13.55 -8.16
C LEU A 100 2.24 14.94 -7.77
N ASN A 101 2.80 15.57 -6.74
CA ASN A 101 2.45 16.94 -6.37
C ASN A 101 2.75 17.95 -7.47
N ARG A 102 3.88 17.81 -8.18
CA ARG A 102 4.21 18.70 -9.30
C ARG A 102 3.34 18.44 -10.51
N ARG A 103 3.03 17.17 -10.79
CA ARG A 103 2.33 16.75 -12.00
C ARG A 103 0.81 16.88 -11.93
N LEU A 104 0.24 16.64 -10.75
CA LEU A 104 -1.21 16.52 -10.51
C LEU A 104 -1.74 17.49 -9.44
N PHE A 105 -0.88 18.28 -8.80
CA PHE A 105 -1.27 19.29 -7.78
C PHE A 105 -2.04 18.72 -6.58
N LEU A 106 -1.77 17.47 -6.19
CA LEU A 106 -2.52 16.75 -5.15
C LEU A 106 -2.25 17.23 -3.70
N GLY A 107 -1.23 18.06 -3.47
CA GLY A 107 -0.93 18.59 -2.13
C GLY A 107 -0.51 17.55 -1.09
N LEU A 108 -0.04 16.37 -1.52
CA LEU A 108 0.38 15.28 -0.65
C LEU A 108 1.50 15.73 0.29
N PHE A 109 1.26 15.60 1.58
CA PHE A 109 2.09 16.11 2.66
C PHE A 109 2.93 15.02 3.33
N SER A 110 2.28 13.98 3.86
CA SER A 110 2.94 12.88 4.56
C SER A 110 2.60 11.52 3.94
N TYR A 111 3.37 10.50 4.30
CA TYR A 111 3.17 9.13 3.88
C TYR A 111 3.42 8.20 5.07
N GLU A 112 2.51 7.25 5.26
CA GLU A 112 2.61 6.21 6.28
C GLU A 112 2.38 4.85 5.60
N SER A 113 3.10 3.81 6.02
CA SER A 113 2.92 2.47 5.46
C SER A 113 3.28 1.38 6.46
N HIS A 114 2.70 0.20 6.28
CA HIS A 114 2.97 -0.97 7.09
C HIS A 114 3.11 -2.22 6.22
N PHE A 115 3.92 -3.17 6.69
CA PHE A 115 3.84 -4.55 6.21
C PHE A 115 2.47 -5.13 6.57
N ALA A 116 1.95 -6.01 5.73
CA ALA A 116 0.73 -6.76 5.97
C ALA A 116 0.94 -8.23 5.60
N HIS A 117 0.55 -9.12 6.51
CA HIS A 117 0.60 -10.58 6.34
C HIS A 117 -0.81 -11.15 6.52
N TYR A 118 -1.32 -11.72 5.44
CA TYR A 118 -2.54 -12.51 5.42
C TYR A 118 -2.15 -13.99 5.40
N ARG A 119 -2.47 -14.72 6.48
CA ARG A 119 -2.36 -16.19 6.51
C ARG A 119 -3.40 -16.81 5.55
N PRO A 120 -3.25 -18.09 5.14
CA PRO A 120 -4.24 -18.76 4.31
C PRO A 120 -5.67 -18.62 4.87
N GLY A 121 -6.62 -18.27 3.99
CA GLY A 121 -8.02 -18.01 4.34
C GLY A 121 -8.32 -16.61 4.88
N ALA A 122 -7.31 -15.83 5.29
CA ALA A 122 -7.51 -14.46 5.77
C ALA A 122 -7.95 -13.53 4.62
N PHE A 123 -8.79 -12.55 4.95
CA PHE A 123 -9.39 -11.62 3.99
C PHE A 123 -9.47 -10.20 4.55
N TYR A 124 -9.82 -9.25 3.68
CA TYR A 124 -10.31 -7.94 4.06
C TYR A 124 -11.59 -7.66 3.27
N LYS A 125 -12.71 -7.51 3.96
CA LYS A 125 -13.99 -7.16 3.33
C LYS A 125 -13.91 -5.84 2.58
N LYS A 126 -14.84 -5.69 1.63
CA LYS A 126 -15.02 -4.45 0.87
C LYS A 126 -15.12 -3.23 1.77
N HIS A 127 -14.27 -2.24 1.51
CA HIS A 127 -14.20 -1.00 2.27
C HIS A 127 -13.64 0.15 1.41
N LEU A 128 -13.71 1.36 1.95
CA LEU A 128 -12.98 2.53 1.48
C LEU A 128 -11.88 2.87 2.50
N ASP A 129 -10.76 3.38 2.00
CA ASP A 129 -9.63 3.81 2.85
C ASP A 129 -9.83 5.20 3.46
N ALA A 130 -10.68 6.00 2.83
CA ALA A 130 -11.12 7.30 3.33
C ALA A 130 -12.62 7.48 3.08
N PHE A 131 -13.32 8.03 4.07
CA PHE A 131 -14.71 8.44 3.91
C PHE A 131 -14.76 9.85 3.34
N ARG A 132 -15.64 10.05 2.34
CA ARG A 132 -15.85 11.35 1.68
C ARG A 132 -15.95 12.50 2.67
N GLY A 133 -15.10 13.50 2.48
CA GLY A 133 -15.09 14.74 3.28
C GLY A 133 -14.36 14.63 4.62
N GLN A 134 -13.78 13.47 4.92
CA GLN A 134 -12.86 13.26 6.04
C GLN A 134 -11.42 12.93 5.57
N ALA A 135 -11.14 13.06 4.26
CA ALA A 135 -9.85 12.72 3.65
C ALA A 135 -8.72 13.63 4.12
N ASN A 136 -8.04 13.15 5.14
CA ASN A 136 -6.62 13.34 5.20
C ASN A 136 -5.86 12.30 4.36
N ARG A 137 -6.47 11.20 3.87
CA ARG A 137 -5.82 10.23 2.96
C ARG A 137 -6.32 10.46 1.53
N VAL A 138 -5.40 10.72 0.61
CA VAL A 138 -5.70 11.07 -0.79
C VAL A 138 -5.41 9.89 -1.72
N LEU A 139 -4.27 9.24 -1.53
CA LEU A 139 -3.88 8.07 -2.32
C LEU A 139 -3.54 6.90 -1.41
N SER A 140 -3.99 5.73 -1.82
CA SER A 140 -3.61 4.43 -1.24
C SER A 140 -2.60 3.76 -2.14
N THR A 141 -1.65 3.04 -1.53
CA THR A 141 -0.63 2.25 -2.24
C THR A 141 -0.58 0.84 -1.70
N VAL A 142 -0.42 -0.15 -2.58
CA VAL A 142 -0.18 -1.56 -2.19
C VAL A 142 0.94 -2.14 -3.03
N LEU A 143 2.10 -2.40 -2.41
CA LEU A 143 3.20 -3.16 -3.03
C LEU A 143 3.11 -4.63 -2.63
N TYR A 144 3.16 -5.53 -3.60
CA TYR A 144 3.11 -6.97 -3.37
C TYR A 144 4.50 -7.62 -3.36
N LEU A 145 4.70 -8.56 -2.44
CA LEU A 145 6.01 -9.21 -2.19
C LEU A 145 5.95 -10.73 -2.41
N ASN A 146 5.03 -11.22 -3.25
CA ASN A 146 4.72 -12.64 -3.35
C ASN A 146 5.32 -13.32 -4.59
N ASN A 147 6.40 -14.07 -4.38
CA ASN A 147 7.07 -14.79 -5.46
C ASN A 147 6.22 -15.94 -6.03
N HIS A 148 6.22 -16.03 -7.36
CA HIS A 148 5.59 -17.08 -8.16
C HIS A 148 4.08 -17.25 -7.89
N TRP A 149 3.36 -16.15 -7.61
CA TRP A 149 1.92 -16.18 -7.38
C TRP A 149 1.14 -16.60 -8.63
N GLN A 150 0.22 -17.54 -8.49
CA GLN A 150 -0.66 -18.00 -9.56
C GLN A 150 -2.10 -17.57 -9.29
N ALA A 151 -2.92 -17.47 -10.34
CA ALA A 151 -4.35 -17.16 -10.18
C ALA A 151 -5.08 -18.18 -9.29
N SER A 152 -4.64 -19.45 -9.30
CA SER A 152 -5.20 -20.49 -8.42
C SER A 152 -4.94 -20.24 -6.93
N ASP A 153 -3.95 -19.42 -6.57
CA ASP A 153 -3.62 -19.15 -5.16
C ASP A 153 -4.64 -18.19 -4.50
N GLY A 154 -5.52 -17.54 -5.27
CA GLY A 154 -6.47 -16.54 -4.78
C GLY A 154 -5.77 -15.27 -4.27
N GLY A 155 -6.35 -14.62 -3.27
CA GLY A 155 -5.70 -13.46 -2.60
C GLY A 155 -5.76 -12.14 -3.38
N GLU A 156 -6.58 -12.07 -4.43
CA GLU A 156 -6.69 -10.91 -5.30
C GLU A 156 -7.20 -9.68 -4.53
N LEU A 157 -6.72 -8.51 -4.94
CA LEU A 157 -7.37 -7.24 -4.62
C LEU A 157 -8.42 -6.96 -5.70
N LEU A 158 -9.68 -6.90 -5.29
CA LEU A 158 -10.77 -6.49 -6.17
C LEU A 158 -11.06 -5.01 -5.96
N ILE A 159 -11.10 -4.24 -7.04
CA ILE A 159 -11.39 -2.80 -7.02
C ILE A 159 -12.73 -2.56 -7.71
N TYR A 160 -13.58 -1.76 -7.08
CA TYR A 160 -14.91 -1.43 -7.53
C TYR A 160 -15.01 0.07 -7.82
N ASN A 161 -15.93 0.45 -8.70
CA ASN A 161 -16.36 1.86 -8.83
C ASN A 161 -17.42 2.22 -7.78
N GLU A 162 -17.88 3.48 -7.79
CA GLU A 162 -18.88 4.00 -6.87
C GLU A 162 -20.25 3.30 -6.99
N ASP A 163 -20.58 2.80 -8.18
CA ASP A 163 -21.77 1.99 -8.45
C ASP A 163 -21.62 0.52 -8.00
N ASN A 164 -20.54 0.21 -7.26
CA ASN A 164 -20.22 -1.10 -6.71
C ASN A 164 -19.98 -2.19 -7.78
N GLN A 165 -19.65 -1.78 -9.01
CA GLN A 165 -19.29 -2.67 -10.11
C GLN A 165 -17.79 -3.00 -10.03
N LEU A 166 -17.44 -4.26 -10.22
CA LEU A 166 -16.04 -4.69 -10.27
C LEU A 166 -15.38 -4.12 -11.52
N ILE A 167 -14.30 -3.35 -11.35
CA ILE A 167 -13.58 -2.72 -12.46
C ILE A 167 -12.15 -3.23 -12.63
N GLU A 168 -11.55 -3.82 -11.60
CA GLU A 168 -10.21 -4.38 -11.67
C GLU A 168 -10.04 -5.58 -10.73
N THR A 169 -9.31 -6.59 -11.20
CA THR A 169 -8.89 -7.76 -10.39
C THR A 169 -7.37 -7.85 -10.40
N VAL A 170 -6.74 -7.49 -9.27
CA VAL A 170 -5.29 -7.44 -9.18
C VAL A 170 -4.75 -8.69 -8.49
N ILE A 171 -3.98 -9.48 -9.24
CA ILE A 171 -3.18 -10.59 -8.70
C ILE A 171 -2.02 -9.99 -7.87
N PRO A 172 -1.78 -10.45 -6.63
CA PRO A 172 -0.77 -9.89 -5.74
C PRO A 172 0.65 -10.38 -6.07
N ALA A 173 1.07 -10.25 -7.33
CA ALA A 173 2.36 -10.73 -7.83
C ALA A 173 3.54 -9.90 -7.30
N TYR A 174 4.68 -10.53 -7.07
CA TYR A 174 5.92 -9.88 -6.63
C TYR A 174 6.28 -8.63 -7.46
N GLY A 175 6.59 -7.52 -6.79
CA GLY A 175 7.03 -6.28 -7.43
C GLY A 175 5.91 -5.45 -8.06
N ARG A 176 4.65 -5.91 -7.99
CA ARG A 176 3.50 -5.15 -8.45
C ARG A 176 3.08 -4.10 -7.42
N LEU A 177 2.98 -2.86 -7.86
CA LEU A 177 2.46 -1.73 -7.10
C LEU A 177 1.08 -1.33 -7.64
N VAL A 178 0.12 -1.17 -6.74
CA VAL A 178 -1.18 -0.56 -7.02
C VAL A 178 -1.22 0.80 -6.35
N VAL A 179 -1.71 1.83 -7.05
CA VAL A 179 -1.94 3.17 -6.50
C VAL A 179 -3.35 3.61 -6.87
N PHE A 180 -4.16 4.12 -5.95
CA PHE A 180 -5.53 4.54 -6.24
C PHE A 180 -6.03 5.65 -5.31
N LEU A 181 -7.02 6.42 -5.77
CA LEU A 181 -7.68 7.46 -4.98
C LEU A 181 -8.43 6.84 -3.79
N SER A 182 -8.05 7.23 -2.56
CA SER A 182 -8.51 6.55 -1.34
C SER A 182 -10.01 6.69 -1.05
N GLU A 183 -10.65 7.76 -1.55
CA GLU A 183 -12.08 8.05 -1.34
C GLU A 183 -12.99 7.48 -2.45
N GLU A 184 -12.45 7.11 -3.60
CA GLU A 184 -13.25 6.79 -4.80
C GLU A 184 -13.40 5.29 -5.05
N PHE A 185 -12.45 4.47 -4.60
CA PHE A 185 -12.35 3.08 -5.00
C PHE A 185 -12.60 2.12 -3.84
N PRO A 186 -13.85 1.66 -3.62
CA PRO A 186 -14.11 0.55 -2.73
C PRO A 186 -13.32 -0.67 -3.18
N HIS A 187 -12.73 -1.40 -2.24
CA HIS A 187 -11.90 -2.55 -2.57
C HIS A 187 -11.94 -3.62 -1.49
N GLU A 188 -11.72 -4.88 -1.89
CA GLU A 188 -11.66 -6.03 -0.98
C GLU A 188 -10.46 -6.93 -1.31
N VAL A 189 -9.95 -7.62 -0.30
CA VAL A 189 -8.91 -8.65 -0.45
C VAL A 189 -9.57 -10.01 -0.30
N LYS A 190 -9.52 -10.83 -1.36
CA LYS A 190 -10.06 -12.19 -1.33
C LYS A 190 -9.20 -13.10 -0.44
N PRO A 191 -9.78 -14.18 0.11
CA PRO A 191 -9.00 -15.22 0.76
C PRO A 191 -7.92 -15.79 -0.17
N ALA A 192 -6.72 -16.00 0.37
CA ALA A 192 -5.62 -16.68 -0.33
C ALA A 192 -5.45 -18.12 0.18
N GLN A 193 -4.87 -19.01 -0.63
CA GLN A 193 -4.56 -20.39 -0.26
C GLN A 193 -3.17 -20.56 0.37
N ARG A 194 -2.34 -19.51 0.34
CA ARG A 194 -0.99 -19.44 0.90
C ARG A 194 -0.76 -18.08 1.54
N ASP A 195 0.33 -17.92 2.28
CA ASP A 195 0.70 -16.64 2.89
C ASP A 195 0.82 -15.54 1.82
N ARG A 196 0.10 -14.44 2.04
CA ARG A 196 0.08 -13.24 1.19
C ARG A 196 0.69 -12.07 1.94
N TYR A 197 1.71 -11.48 1.32
CA TYR A 197 2.52 -10.39 1.82
C TYR A 197 2.37 -9.14 0.96
N SER A 198 2.24 -7.99 1.63
CA SER A 198 2.23 -6.69 0.97
C SER A 198 2.76 -5.60 1.89
N ILE A 199 3.09 -4.45 1.31
CA ILE A 199 3.21 -3.18 2.03
C ILE A 199 2.03 -2.32 1.61
N ALA A 200 1.16 -1.99 2.56
CA ALA A 200 0.05 -1.06 2.36
C ALA A 200 0.44 0.32 2.91
N GLY A 201 0.03 1.40 2.24
CA GLY A 201 0.36 2.75 2.66
C GLY A 201 -0.59 3.80 2.13
N TRP A 202 -0.50 4.99 2.69
CA TRP A 202 -1.38 6.11 2.39
C TRP A 202 -0.62 7.43 2.33
N PHE A 203 -0.81 8.17 1.23
CA PHE A 203 -0.43 9.58 1.16
C PHE A 203 -1.51 10.45 1.75
N ARG A 204 -1.09 11.42 2.57
CA ARG A 204 -1.99 12.29 3.32
C ARG A 204 -1.79 13.75 3.03
N VAL A 205 -2.86 14.54 3.03
CA VAL A 205 -2.80 16.02 3.00
C VAL A 205 -2.76 16.56 4.44
N ASN A 206 -2.15 17.72 4.63
CA ASN A 206 -2.15 18.39 5.92
C ASN A 206 -3.52 19.04 6.17
N THR A 207 -4.34 18.43 7.02
CA THR A 207 -5.67 18.95 7.40
C THR A 207 -5.62 19.80 8.66
N SER A 208 -4.58 20.60 8.88
CA SER A 208 -4.58 21.57 9.99
C SER A 208 -5.64 22.65 9.73
N ASN A 209 -6.90 22.28 9.98
CA ASN A 209 -7.94 23.22 10.33
C ASN A 209 -7.50 23.88 11.63
N ASN A 210 -7.63 25.20 11.66
CA ASN A 210 -7.10 26.13 12.64
C ASN A 210 -7.66 25.99 14.07
N ASP A 211 -8.04 24.78 14.52
CA ASP A 211 -8.66 24.56 15.85
C ASP A 211 -8.35 23.22 16.55
N LYS A 212 -7.47 22.35 16.02
CA LYS A 212 -6.94 21.21 16.82
C LYS A 212 -5.46 20.96 16.52
N VAL A 213 -4.62 21.31 17.49
CA VAL A 213 -3.22 20.88 17.57
C VAL A 213 -3.20 19.38 17.88
N ASP A 214 -2.62 18.58 16.97
CA ASP A 214 -2.28 17.17 17.22
C ASP A 214 -1.20 17.09 18.33
N PRO A 215 -1.30 16.20 19.34
CA PRO A 215 -0.39 16.19 20.48
C PRO A 215 0.95 15.45 20.17
N PRO A 216 1.95 15.56 21.06
CA PRO A 216 3.36 15.65 20.68
C PRO A 216 4.14 14.32 20.71
N ARG A 217 5.18 14.29 19.87
CA ARG A 217 6.41 13.46 19.83
C ARG A 217 6.36 12.04 20.39
#